data_AF-A0A661CIX4-F1
#
_entry.id   AF-A0A661CIX4-F1
#
_cell.length_a   1.000
_cell.length_b   1.000
_cell.length_c   1.000
_cell.angle_alpha   90.00
_cell.angle_beta   90.00
_cell.angle_gamma   90.00
#
_symmetry.space_group_name_H-M   'P 1'
#
loop_
_entity.id
_entity.type
_entity.pdbx_description
1 polymer ?
#
loop_
_entity_poly.entity_id
_entity_poly.type
_entity_poly.pdbx_seq_one_letter_code
_entity_poly.pdbx_strand_id
1 'polypeptide(L)' 'VEGDGVVGKHPYLSPEQEFTYTSAAMLDTPVGMMQGHYMMIDDAGERFEVDIPAFTLAVPQTLH' A
#
# COMPACT_ATOMS: atom_id res chain seq x y z
N VAL A 1 0.35 9.49 3.74
CA VAL A 1 1.78 9.21 3.97
C VAL A 1 2.39 8.96 2.63
N GLU A 2 3.43 9.70 2.27
CA GLU A 2 4.14 9.57 1.00
C GLU A 2 5.62 9.32 1.31
N GLY A 3 6.26 8.45 0.55
CA GLY A 3 7.64 8.03 0.79
C GLY A 3 8.20 7.29 -0.42
N ASP A 4 9.53 7.31 -0.53
CA ASP A 4 10.25 6.65 -1.61
C ASP A 4 10.28 5.13 -1.38
N GLY A 5 9.61 4.40 -2.28
CA GLY A 5 9.48 2.95 -2.20
C GLY A 5 8.53 2.43 -1.11
N VAL A 6 8.46 1.11 -0.98
CA VAL A 6 7.70 0.41 0.06
C VAL A 6 8.67 -0.21 1.04
N VAL A 7 8.56 0.11 2.34
CA VAL A 7 9.49 -0.33 3.41
C VAL A 7 10.98 -0.11 3.07
N GLY A 8 11.29 0.94 2.30
CA GLY A 8 12.64 1.26 1.84
C GLY A 8 13.14 0.39 0.66
N LYS A 9 12.24 -0.29 -0.05
CA LYS A 9 12.55 -1.12 -1.23
C LYS A 9 11.79 -0.65 -2.47
N HIS A 10 12.42 -0.86 -3.62
CA HIS A 10 11.80 -0.74 -4.95
C HIS A 10 11.80 -2.14 -5.58
N PRO A 11 10.79 -2.97 -5.29
CA PRO A 11 10.73 -4.31 -5.87
C PRO A 11 10.48 -4.21 -7.37
N TYR A 12 11.31 -4.91 -8.16
CA TYR A 12 11.02 -5.21 -9.55
C TYR A 12 10.16 -6.47 -9.61
N LEU A 13 8.99 -6.38 -10.23
CA LEU A 13 8.04 -7.49 -10.35
C LEU A 13 8.01 -7.96 -11.80
N SER A 14 8.48 -9.18 -12.03
CA SER A 14 8.22 -9.86 -13.30
C SER A 14 6.74 -10.25 -13.41
N PRO A 15 6.23 -10.56 -14.61
CA PRO A 15 4.91 -11.15 -14.75
C PRO A 15 4.72 -12.34 -13.79
N GLU A 16 3.56 -12.40 -13.13
CA GLU A 16 3.20 -13.42 -12.12
C GLU A 16 3.99 -13.37 -10.80
N GLN A 17 4.91 -12.42 -10.64
CA GLN A 17 5.65 -12.25 -9.39
C GLN A 17 4.87 -11.36 -8.42
N GLU A 18 4.74 -11.83 -7.18
CA GLU A 18 4.11 -11.09 -6.10
C GLU A 18 5.15 -10.58 -5.09
N PHE A 19 4.87 -9.42 -4.49
CA PHE A 19 5.65 -8.89 -3.36
C PHE A 19 4.70 -8.50 -2.23
N THR A 20 4.88 -9.16 -1.09
CA THR A 20 4.08 -8.93 0.11
C THR A 20 4.92 -8.27 1.17
N TYR A 21 4.39 -7.20 1.76
CA TYR A 21 5.01 -6.52 2.90
C TYR A 21 3.95 -6.16 3.94
N THR A 22 4.40 -5.99 5.17
CA THR A 22 3.56 -5.54 6.29
C THR A 22 4.04 -4.17 6.74
N SER A 23 3.13 -3.20 6.76
CA SER A 23 3.36 -1.89 7.36
C SER A 23 2.42 -1.70 8.55
N ALA A 24 2.73 -0.72 9.40
CA ALA A 24 1.91 -0.37 10.55
C ALA A 24 1.53 1.11 10.48
N ALA A 25 0.27 1.40 10.82
CA ALA A 25 -0.24 2.76 10.99
C ALA A 25 -0.82 2.88 12.40
N MET A 26 -0.44 3.94 13.13
CA MET A 26 -1.06 4.30 14.40
C MET A 26 -2.28 5.18 14.12
N LEU A 27 -3.44 4.80 14.66
CA LEU A 27 -4.66 5.61 14.59
C LEU A 27 -5.11 5.96 16.01
N ASP A 28 -5.50 7.21 16.21
CA ASP A 28 -6.10 7.67 17.47
C ASP A 28 -7.56 7.19 17.62
N THR A 29 -8.14 6.66 16.54
CA THR A 29 -9.51 6.14 16.50
C THR A 29 -9.54 4.61 16.40
N PRO A 30 -10.55 3.94 16.99
CA PRO A 30 -10.67 2.47 16.94
C PRO A 30 -11.02 1.93 15.55
N VAL A 31 -11.51 2.80 14.66
CA VAL A 31 -11.80 2.52 13.26
C VAL A 31 -11.24 3.67 12.41
N GLY A 32 -10.64 3.33 11.28
CA GLY A 32 -10.20 4.27 10.26
C GLY A 32 -10.19 3.63 8.87
N MET A 33 -9.76 4.41 7.88
CA MET A 33 -9.70 3.98 6.48
C MET A 33 -8.34 4.35 5.89
N MET A 34 -7.76 3.47 5.08
CA MET A 34 -6.55 3.73 4.31
C MET A 34 -6.87 3.71 2.82
N GLN A 35 -6.28 4.62 2.06
CA GLN A 35 -6.33 4.68 0.61
C GLN A 35 -5.03 5.32 0.10
N GLY A 36 -4.70 5.11 -1.18
CA GLY A 36 -3.52 5.71 -1.79
C GLY A 36 -3.28 5.19 -3.20
N HIS A 37 -2.07 5.39 -3.70
CA HIS A 37 -1.61 4.84 -4.97
C HIS A 37 -0.12 4.52 -4.86
N TYR A 38 0.36 3.61 -5.70
CA TYR A 38 1.79 3.41 -5.95
C TYR A 38 2.18 4.09 -7.24
N MET A 39 3.34 4.74 -7.25
CA MET A 39 4.00 5.17 -8.48
C MET A 39 4.94 4.07 -8.95
N MET A 40 4.65 3.49 -10.11
CA MET A 40 5.41 2.40 -10.71
C MET A 40 6.15 2.89 -11.96
N ILE A 41 7.18 2.15 -12.36
CA ILE A 41 7.92 2.38 -13.60
C ILE A 41 7.94 1.05 -14.35
N ASP A 42 7.56 1.05 -15.62
CA ASP A 42 7.62 -0.13 -16.47
C ASP A 42 9.03 -0.37 -17.06
N ASP A 43 9.18 -1.46 -17.82
CA ASP A 43 10.45 -1.82 -18.47
C ASP A 43 10.90 -0.81 -19.53
N ALA A 44 9.97 0.00 -20.07
CA ALA A 44 10.26 1.06 -21.01
C ALA A 44 10.65 2.38 -20.33
N GLY A 45 10.56 2.45 -18.99
CA GLY A 45 10.82 3.65 -18.21
C GLY A 45 9.62 4.59 -18.08
N GLU A 46 8.44 4.18 -18.54
CA GLU A 46 7.19 4.93 -18.40
C GLU A 46 6.66 4.81 -16.96
N ARG A 47 6.22 5.94 -16.42
CA ARG A 47 5.65 6.01 -15.07
C ARG A 47 4.15 5.83 -15.13
N PHE A 48 3.62 4.99 -14.26
CA PHE A 48 2.18 4.78 -14.13
C PHE A 48 1.76 4.64 -12.67
N GLU A 49 0.53 5.02 -12.39
CA GLU A 49 -0.06 4.94 -11.06
C GLU A 49 -0.90 3.67 -10.91
N VAL A 50 -0.79 3.03 -9.74
CA VAL A 50 -1.62 1.88 -9.36
C VAL A 50 -2.38 2.23 -8.11
N ASP A 51 -3.71 2.34 -8.23
CA ASP A 51 -4.58 2.70 -7.10
C ASP A 51 -4.64 1.61 -6.04
N ILE A 52 -4.56 2.04 -4.78
CA ILE A 52 -4.84 1.24 -3.60
C ILE A 52 -6.27 1.58 -3.17
N PRO A 53 -7.25 0.70 -3.41
CA PRO A 53 -8.64 0.96 -3.07
C PRO A 53 -8.78 1.12 -1.55
N ALA A 54 -9.73 1.96 -1.16
CA ALA A 54 -9.88 2.31 0.23
C ALA A 54 -10.32 1.07 1.07
N PHE A 55 -9.57 0.76 2.14
CA PHE A 55 -9.84 -0.37 3.03
C PHE A 55 -9.90 0.06 4.49
N THR A 56 -10.70 -0.65 5.27
CA THR A 56 -10.96 -0.33 6.68
C THR A 56 -9.89 -0.91 7.59
N LEU A 57 -9.35 -0.08 8.47
CA LEU A 57 -8.59 -0.51 9.64
C LEU A 57 -9.53 -0.52 10.83
N ALA A 58 -9.75 -1.68 11.43
CA ALA A 58 -10.56 -1.81 12.63
C ALA A 58 -9.81 -2.68 13.66
N VAL A 59 -9.85 -2.28 14.92
CA VAL A 59 -9.37 -3.13 16.01
C VAL A 59 -10.28 -4.37 16.07
N PRO A 60 -9.73 -5.61 16.10
CA PRO A 60 -10.55 -6.80 16.23
C PRO A 60 -11.42 -6.66 17.49
N GLN A 61 -12.75 -6.82 17.35
CA GLN A 61 -13.83 -6.70 18.37
C GLN A 61 -14.70 -5.42 18.38
N THR A 62 -14.60 -4.50 17.41
CA THR A 62 -15.45 -3.28 17.39
C THR A 62 -16.70 -3.34 16.50
N LEU A 63 -16.97 -4.46 15.81
CA LEU A 63 -18.19 -4.65 15.02
C LEU A 63 -19.08 -5.69 15.73
N HIS A 64 -20.11 -5.20 16.43
CA HIS A 64 -21.27 -5.95 16.90
C HIS A 64 -22.51 -5.47 16.15
#